data_AF-A0A522AJJ4-F1
#
_entry.id   AF-A0A522AJJ4-F1
#
_cell.length_a   1.000
_cell.length_b   1.000
_cell.length_c   1.000
_cell.angle_alpha   90.00
_cell.angle_beta   90.00
_cell.angle_gamma   90.00
#
_symmetry.space_group_name_H-M   'P 1'
#
loop_
_entity.id
_entity.type
_entity.pdbx_description
1 polymer ?
#
loop_
_entity_poly.entity_id
_entity_poly.type
_entity_poly.pdbx_seq_one_letter_code
_entity_poly.pdbx_strand_id
1 'polypeptide(L)'
;PSCYNEQPWRFVTSTPASFATFLDLLVEANQGWARNAAVLGFVFADKKFARNGSDNALAVFDSGAAWMAMTLQARKLGLYTHGMAGIAWDRAHAALGMDPEQYALCAGFAIGVLDTPEVLPEPARAMERPSPRRPLAEIWRQVG
;
A
#
# COMPACT_ATOMS: atom_id res chain seq x y z
N PRO A 1 0.78 -7.01 14.40
CA PRO A 1 0.02 -6.85 15.67
C PRO A 1 -1.17 -5.91 15.42
N SER A 2 -2.19 -5.92 16.28
CA SER A 2 -3.30 -4.96 16.21
C SER A 2 -3.96 -4.77 17.57
N CYS A 3 -4.62 -3.63 17.77
CA CYS A 3 -5.45 -3.36 18.93
C CYS A 3 -6.50 -4.46 19.10
N TYR A 4 -6.62 -5.02 20.31
CA TYR A 4 -7.51 -6.15 20.62
C TYR A 4 -7.38 -7.38 19.68
N ASN A 5 -6.27 -7.51 18.95
CA ASN A 5 -6.11 -8.51 17.90
C ASN A 5 -7.20 -8.42 16.80
N GLU A 6 -7.69 -7.21 16.53
CA GLU A 6 -8.80 -6.97 15.59
C GLU A 6 -8.43 -7.28 14.12
N GLN A 7 -7.16 -7.15 13.75
CA GLN A 7 -6.66 -7.46 12.40
C GLN A 7 -7.46 -6.74 11.28
N PRO A 8 -7.54 -5.40 11.31
CA PRO A 8 -8.45 -4.63 10.46
C PRO A 8 -8.04 -4.59 8.99
N TRP A 9 -6.83 -5.02 8.64
CA TRP A 9 -6.31 -4.94 7.28
C TRP A 9 -7.09 -5.84 6.30
N ARG A 10 -7.38 -5.28 5.12
CA ARG A 10 -7.89 -6.01 3.95
C ARG A 10 -6.97 -5.70 2.78
N PHE A 11 -6.29 -6.72 2.26
CA PHE A 11 -5.49 -6.61 1.06
C PHE A 11 -6.32 -7.08 -0.12
N VAL A 12 -6.54 -6.20 -1.08
CA VAL A 12 -7.24 -6.51 -2.34
C VAL A 12 -6.20 -6.47 -3.45
N THR A 13 -6.02 -7.57 -4.18
CA THR A 13 -4.97 -7.71 -5.20
C THR A 13 -5.54 -8.05 -6.57
N SER A 14 -4.81 -7.64 -7.61
CA SER A 14 -5.14 -7.93 -9.00
C SER A 14 -4.92 -9.41 -9.32
N THR A 15 -5.76 -9.93 -10.20
CA THR A 15 -5.51 -11.14 -11.00
C THR A 15 -5.13 -10.74 -12.42
N PRO A 16 -4.67 -11.66 -13.30
CA PRO A 16 -4.46 -11.32 -14.70
C PRO A 16 -5.69 -10.68 -15.38
N ALA A 17 -6.91 -11.13 -15.02
CA ALA A 17 -8.15 -10.59 -15.58
C ALA A 17 -8.50 -9.19 -15.06
N SER A 18 -8.10 -8.84 -13.83
CA SER A 18 -8.41 -7.55 -13.20
C SER A 18 -7.24 -6.57 -13.19
N PHE A 19 -6.06 -6.95 -13.68
CA PHE A 19 -4.85 -6.12 -13.63
C PHE A 19 -5.05 -4.74 -14.27
N ALA A 20 -5.69 -4.69 -15.45
CA ALA A 20 -5.97 -3.43 -16.13
C ALA A 20 -6.87 -2.50 -15.28
N THR A 21 -7.88 -3.05 -14.59
CA THR A 21 -8.74 -2.30 -13.67
C THR A 21 -7.93 -1.72 -12.51
N PHE A 22 -7.01 -2.50 -11.93
CA PHE A 22 -6.17 -2.03 -10.82
C PHE A 22 -5.18 -0.96 -11.26
N LEU A 23 -4.62 -1.10 -12.47
CA LEU A 23 -3.73 -0.12 -13.07
C LEU A 23 -4.46 1.21 -13.31
N ASP A 24 -5.69 1.18 -13.83
CA ASP A 24 -6.52 2.37 -14.07
C ASP A 24 -6.89 3.13 -12.79
N LEU A 25 -6.83 2.46 -11.63
CA LEU A 25 -7.01 3.09 -10.32
C LEU A 25 -5.77 3.83 -9.81
N LEU A 26 -4.65 3.80 -10.53
CA LEU A 26 -3.45 4.58 -10.22
C LEU A 26 -3.45 5.87 -11.05
N VAL A 27 -2.79 6.93 -10.55
CA VAL A 27 -2.53 8.12 -11.39
C VAL A 27 -1.57 7.77 -12.52
N GLU A 28 -1.65 8.48 -13.65
CA GLU A 28 -0.87 8.23 -14.86
C GLU A 28 0.65 8.10 -14.59
N ALA A 29 1.18 8.96 -13.73
CA ALA A 29 2.60 8.92 -13.33
C ALA A 29 3.00 7.57 -12.68
N ASN A 30 2.09 6.93 -11.93
CA ASN A 30 2.33 5.61 -11.35
C ASN A 30 2.13 4.49 -12.38
N GLN A 31 1.17 4.64 -13.29
CA GLN A 31 0.90 3.62 -14.30
C GLN A 31 2.11 3.30 -15.18
N GLY A 32 2.90 4.33 -15.52
CA GLY A 32 4.05 4.20 -16.42
C GLY A 32 5.08 3.13 -15.99
N TRP A 33 5.30 2.98 -14.68
CA TRP A 33 6.18 1.95 -14.13
C TRP A 33 5.41 0.77 -13.51
N ALA A 34 4.26 1.01 -12.87
CA ALA A 34 3.50 -0.01 -12.17
C ALA A 34 2.87 -1.06 -13.11
N ARG A 35 2.68 -0.74 -14.40
CA ARG A 35 2.23 -1.69 -15.43
C ARG A 35 3.13 -2.91 -15.60
N ASN A 36 4.39 -2.81 -15.19
CA ASN A 36 5.38 -3.89 -15.25
C ASN A 36 5.42 -4.73 -13.95
N ALA A 37 4.62 -4.38 -12.93
CA ALA A 37 4.57 -5.12 -11.68
C ALA A 37 3.90 -6.49 -11.86
N ALA A 38 4.29 -7.48 -11.03
CA ALA A 38 3.65 -8.79 -11.04
C ALA A 38 2.27 -8.75 -10.37
N VAL A 39 2.11 -7.90 -9.34
CA VAL A 39 0.86 -7.71 -8.61
C VAL A 39 0.65 -6.22 -8.35
N LEU A 40 -0.57 -5.74 -8.60
CA LEU A 40 -1.08 -4.49 -8.07
C LEU A 40 -2.08 -4.78 -6.96
N GLY A 41 -2.15 -3.93 -5.96
CA GLY A 41 -3.11 -4.09 -4.89
C GLY A 41 -3.39 -2.81 -4.13
N PHE A 42 -4.36 -2.89 -3.24
CA PHE A 42 -4.78 -1.81 -2.35
C PHE A 42 -4.93 -2.37 -0.93
N VAL A 43 -4.48 -1.58 0.03
CA VAL A 43 -4.69 -1.85 1.46
C VAL A 43 -5.88 -1.01 1.91
N PHE A 44 -6.89 -1.68 2.45
CA PHE A 44 -7.98 -1.05 3.18
C PHE A 44 -7.87 -1.43 4.67
N ALA A 45 -8.44 -0.59 5.51
CA ALA A 45 -8.59 -0.83 6.94
C ALA A 45 -10.08 -0.84 7.31
N ASP A 46 -10.52 -1.87 8.01
CA ASP A 46 -11.85 -1.95 8.58
C ASP A 46 -12.00 -0.93 9.72
N LYS A 47 -12.87 0.08 9.51
CA LYS A 47 -13.06 1.20 10.44
C LYS A 47 -13.88 0.80 11.66
N LYS A 48 -14.41 -0.43 11.74
CA LYS A 48 -15.27 -0.88 12.84
C LYS A 48 -14.69 -2.11 13.51
N PHE A 49 -14.92 -2.23 14.82
CA PHE A 49 -14.64 -3.46 15.56
C PHE A 49 -15.71 -4.52 15.27
N ALA A 50 -15.31 -5.74 14.94
CA ALA A 50 -16.22 -6.85 14.66
C ALA A 50 -17.11 -7.22 15.86
N ARG A 51 -16.61 -7.04 17.10
CA ARG A 51 -17.31 -7.44 18.32
C ARG A 51 -18.57 -6.63 18.63
N ASN A 52 -18.64 -5.37 18.18
CA ASN A 52 -19.68 -4.43 18.61
C ASN A 52 -20.02 -3.34 17.58
N GLY A 53 -19.35 -3.30 16.42
CA GLY A 53 -19.58 -2.32 15.37
C GLY A 53 -19.17 -0.88 15.72
N SER A 54 -18.48 -0.65 16.84
CA SER A 54 -17.99 0.70 17.20
C SER A 54 -16.77 1.08 16.35
N ASP A 55 -16.49 2.37 16.24
CA ASP A 55 -15.33 2.88 15.51
C ASP A 55 -14.01 2.32 16.05
N ASN A 56 -13.13 1.93 15.13
CA ASN A 56 -11.77 1.48 15.38
C ASN A 56 -10.78 2.59 14.97
N ALA A 57 -10.42 3.44 15.94
CA ALA A 57 -9.51 4.55 15.72
C ALA A 57 -8.08 4.12 15.31
N LEU A 58 -7.69 2.87 15.56
CA LEU A 58 -6.35 2.34 15.24
C LEU A 58 -6.31 1.56 13.92
N ALA A 59 -7.43 1.47 13.19
CA ALA A 59 -7.57 0.64 12.00
C ALA A 59 -6.47 0.88 10.95
N VAL A 60 -6.22 2.14 10.60
CA VAL A 60 -5.21 2.52 9.60
C VAL A 60 -3.79 2.30 10.13
N PHE A 61 -3.54 2.63 11.40
CA PHE A 61 -2.24 2.43 12.04
C PHE A 61 -1.85 0.94 12.07
N ASP A 62 -2.77 0.09 12.51
CA ASP A 62 -2.58 -1.36 12.56
C ASP A 62 -2.40 -1.95 11.16
N SER A 63 -3.10 -1.42 10.15
CA SER A 63 -2.93 -1.82 8.75
C SER A 63 -1.57 -1.39 8.18
N GLY A 64 -1.01 -0.26 8.63
CA GLY A 64 0.36 0.14 8.32
C GLY A 64 1.40 -0.85 8.86
N ALA A 65 1.18 -1.39 10.07
CA ALA A 65 2.04 -2.44 10.62
C ALA A 65 1.96 -3.74 9.80
N ALA A 66 0.77 -4.12 9.32
CA ALA A 66 0.59 -5.27 8.43
C ALA A 66 1.28 -5.06 7.07
N TRP A 67 1.15 -3.87 6.47
CA TRP A 67 1.88 -3.49 5.26
C TRP A 67 3.39 -3.62 5.42
N MET A 68 3.95 -3.13 6.54
CA MET A 68 5.38 -3.25 6.83
C MET A 68 5.81 -4.71 6.95
N ALA A 69 5.03 -5.55 7.63
CA ALA A 69 5.32 -6.98 7.73
C ALA A 69 5.33 -7.67 6.36
N MET A 70 4.35 -7.36 5.50
CA MET A 70 4.30 -7.88 4.13
C MET A 70 5.52 -7.44 3.31
N THR A 71 5.93 -6.17 3.43
CA THR A 71 7.11 -5.61 2.75
C THR A 71 8.39 -6.34 3.14
N LEU A 72 8.58 -6.59 4.44
CA LEU A 72 9.73 -7.35 4.95
C LEU A 72 9.72 -8.80 4.45
N GLN A 73 8.55 -9.45 4.43
CA GLN A 73 8.42 -10.81 3.93
C GLN A 73 8.68 -10.90 2.43
N ALA A 74 8.14 -9.98 1.63
CA ALA A 74 8.42 -9.88 0.21
C ALA A 74 9.93 -9.75 -0.03
N ARG A 75 10.62 -8.91 0.75
CA ARG A 75 12.07 -8.76 0.65
C ARG A 75 12.82 -10.07 0.92
N LYS A 76 12.40 -10.84 1.92
CA LYS A 76 12.99 -12.16 2.22
C LYS A 76 12.84 -13.16 1.07
N LEU A 77 11.79 -13.00 0.25
CA LEU A 77 11.53 -13.83 -0.93
C LEU A 77 12.22 -13.29 -2.20
N GLY A 78 13.07 -12.26 -2.10
CA GLY A 78 13.72 -11.63 -3.25
C GLY A 78 12.81 -10.70 -4.04
N LEU A 79 11.62 -10.39 -3.53
CA LEU A 79 10.66 -9.47 -4.13
C LEU A 79 10.86 -8.05 -3.60
N TYR A 80 10.29 -7.10 -4.32
CA TYR A 80 10.24 -5.69 -3.99
C TYR A 80 8.78 -5.25 -3.91
N THR A 81 8.52 -4.29 -3.02
CA THR A 81 7.19 -3.69 -2.86
C THR A 81 7.32 -2.17 -2.93
N HIS A 82 6.29 -1.52 -3.45
CA HIS A 82 6.23 -0.06 -3.52
C HIS A 82 4.83 0.42 -3.14
N GLY A 83 4.72 1.18 -2.05
CA GLY A 83 3.45 1.78 -1.62
C GLY A 83 3.18 3.12 -2.31
N MET A 84 1.92 3.42 -2.62
CA MET A 84 1.49 4.55 -3.42
C MET A 84 0.28 5.26 -2.81
N ALA A 85 0.34 6.59 -2.75
CA ALA A 85 -0.82 7.44 -2.47
C ALA A 85 -1.41 8.09 -3.75
N GLY A 86 -0.67 8.03 -4.87
CA GLY A 86 -1.14 8.46 -6.19
C GLY A 86 -2.13 7.46 -6.78
N ILE A 87 -3.33 7.43 -6.22
CA ILE A 87 -4.42 6.51 -6.53
C ILE A 87 -5.74 7.28 -6.67
N ALA A 88 -6.72 6.67 -7.33
CA ALA A 88 -8.06 7.21 -7.48
C ALA A 88 -8.90 6.93 -6.22
N TRP A 89 -8.66 7.72 -5.16
CA TRP A 89 -9.27 7.55 -3.83
C TRP A 89 -10.79 7.39 -3.86
N ASP A 90 -11.48 8.21 -4.64
CA ASP A 90 -12.95 8.20 -4.72
C ASP A 90 -13.49 6.99 -5.50
N ARG A 91 -12.74 6.51 -6.51
CA ARG A 91 -13.17 5.43 -7.41
C ARG A 91 -12.82 4.04 -6.91
N ALA A 92 -11.73 3.93 -6.14
CA ALA A 92 -11.19 2.64 -5.70
C ALA A 92 -12.20 1.85 -4.85
N HIS A 93 -12.99 2.52 -4.01
CA HIS A 93 -14.05 1.89 -3.23
C HIS A 93 -15.07 1.15 -4.12
N ALA A 94 -15.67 1.88 -5.08
CA ALA A 94 -16.67 1.31 -5.97
C ALA A 94 -16.07 0.22 -6.89
N ALA A 95 -14.89 0.48 -7.47
CA ALA A 95 -14.25 -0.44 -8.40
C ALA A 95 -13.82 -1.76 -7.74
N LEU A 96 -13.51 -1.74 -6.44
CA LEU A 96 -13.01 -2.90 -5.70
C LEU A 96 -14.06 -3.51 -4.76
N GLY A 97 -15.31 -3.03 -4.80
CA GLY A 97 -16.39 -3.55 -3.96
C GLY A 97 -16.17 -3.32 -2.46
N MET A 98 -15.48 -2.24 -2.10
CA MET A 98 -15.18 -1.89 -0.72
C MET A 98 -16.08 -0.75 -0.26
N ASP A 99 -17.01 -1.03 0.65
CA ASP A 99 -17.92 -0.02 1.19
C ASP A 99 -17.13 1.12 1.91
N PRO A 100 -17.25 2.39 1.47
CA PRO A 100 -16.56 3.51 2.11
C PRO A 100 -17.05 3.81 3.52
N GLU A 101 -18.24 3.36 3.93
CA GLU A 101 -18.73 3.50 5.31
C GLU A 101 -18.06 2.51 6.26
N GLN A 102 -17.71 1.32 5.77
CA GLN A 102 -17.02 0.28 6.55
C GLN A 102 -15.49 0.39 6.47
N TYR A 103 -14.95 0.70 5.30
CA TYR A 103 -13.51 0.61 5.03
C TYR A 103 -12.89 1.98 4.79
N ALA A 104 -11.69 2.21 5.33
CA ALA A 104 -10.82 3.29 4.93
C ALA A 104 -9.80 2.75 3.92
N LEU A 105 -9.69 3.38 2.75
CA LEU A 105 -8.55 3.15 1.87
C LEU A 105 -7.27 3.68 2.55
N CYS A 106 -6.17 2.92 2.50
CA CYS A 106 -4.89 3.31 3.11
C CYS A 106 -3.83 3.68 2.06
N ALA A 107 -3.63 2.81 1.07
CA ALA A 107 -2.65 2.98 0.01
C ALA A 107 -2.89 1.98 -1.13
N GLY A 108 -2.45 2.32 -2.34
CA GLY A 108 -2.15 1.33 -3.37
C GLY A 108 -0.75 0.74 -3.17
N PHE A 109 -0.46 -0.40 -3.77
CA PHE A 109 0.88 -0.96 -3.79
C PHE A 109 1.16 -1.81 -5.03
N ALA A 110 2.44 -1.95 -5.34
CA ALA A 110 2.94 -2.87 -6.35
C ALA A 110 3.87 -3.92 -5.69
N ILE A 111 3.89 -5.14 -6.24
CA ILE A 111 4.85 -6.19 -5.88
C ILE A 111 5.45 -6.76 -7.17
N GLY A 112 6.77 -6.97 -7.17
CA GLY A 112 7.47 -7.55 -8.32
C GLY A 112 8.90 -7.97 -8.00
N VAL A 113 9.60 -8.40 -9.05
CA VAL A 113 11.04 -8.62 -9.02
C VAL A 113 11.72 -7.33 -9.52
N LEU A 114 12.90 -7.01 -8.98
CA LEU A 114 13.67 -5.88 -9.49
C LEU A 114 14.17 -6.18 -10.90
N ASP A 115 13.97 -5.23 -11.80
CA ASP A 115 14.49 -5.26 -13.16
C ASP A 115 15.67 -4.29 -13.30
N THR A 116 16.29 -4.29 -14.47
CA THR A 116 17.35 -3.39 -14.88
C THR A 116 16.82 -1.95 -15.02
N PRO A 117 17.45 -0.93 -14.40
CA PRO A 117 16.95 0.45 -14.44
C PRO A 117 16.74 1.01 -15.86
N GLU A 118 17.40 0.44 -16.86
CA GLU A 118 17.31 0.79 -18.27
C GLU A 118 15.90 0.65 -18.85
N VAL A 119 15.04 -0.20 -18.26
CA VAL A 119 13.64 -0.35 -18.69
C VAL A 119 12.72 0.75 -18.14
N LEU A 120 13.18 1.53 -17.17
CA LEU A 120 12.40 2.62 -16.58
C LEU A 120 12.48 3.89 -17.45
N PRO A 121 11.35 4.57 -17.70
CA PRO A 121 11.37 5.89 -18.30
C PRO A 121 12.00 6.91 -17.34
N GLU A 122 12.58 7.98 -17.88
CA GLU A 122 12.88 9.16 -17.06
C GLU A 122 11.56 9.84 -16.65
N PRO A 123 11.44 10.37 -15.42
CA PRO A 123 12.49 10.51 -14.39
C PRO A 123 12.62 9.32 -13.42
N ALA A 124 11.82 8.25 -13.59
CA ALA A 124 11.81 7.12 -12.66
C ALA A 124 13.19 6.46 -12.53
N ARG A 125 13.90 6.30 -13.64
CA ARG A 125 15.27 5.76 -13.66
C ARG A 125 16.24 6.54 -12.78
N ALA A 126 16.21 7.88 -12.82
CA ALA A 126 17.08 8.71 -11.97
C ALA A 126 16.78 8.60 -10.46
N MET A 127 15.58 8.12 -10.11
CA MET A 127 15.12 7.94 -8.73
C MET A 127 15.29 6.50 -8.22
N GLU A 128 15.77 5.57 -9.06
CA GLU A 128 15.95 4.15 -8.73
C GLU A 128 17.16 3.91 -7.81
N ARG A 129 17.10 4.47 -6.61
CA ARG A 129 18.11 4.38 -5.56
C ARG A 129 17.47 4.41 -4.18
N PRO A 130 18.07 3.77 -3.16
CA PRO A 130 17.56 3.82 -1.81
C PRO A 130 17.38 5.27 -1.29
N SER A 131 16.24 5.55 -0.67
CA SER A 131 15.92 6.85 -0.12
C SER A 131 16.67 7.12 1.20
N PRO A 132 17.08 8.37 1.47
CA PRO A 132 17.64 8.74 2.77
C PRO A 132 16.57 8.72 3.88
N ARG A 133 16.98 8.95 5.13
CA ARG A 133 16.09 9.14 6.28
C ARG A 133 16.44 10.44 7.01
N ARG A 134 15.44 11.05 7.65
CA ARG A 134 15.65 12.19 8.54
C ARG A 134 16.56 11.79 9.72
N PRO A 135 17.35 12.71 10.27
CA PRO A 135 18.09 12.49 11.50
C PRO A 135 17.19 12.01 12.64
N LEU A 136 17.69 11.10 13.48
CA LEU A 136 16.93 10.50 14.58
C LEU A 136 16.37 11.57 15.55
N ALA A 137 17.17 12.59 15.86
CA ALA A 137 16.79 13.66 16.78
C ALA A 137 15.55 14.46 16.34
N GLU A 138 15.20 14.44 15.05
CA GLU A 138 14.01 15.12 14.53
C GLU A 138 12.71 14.33 14.73
N ILE A 139 12.81 13.00 14.90
CA ILE A 139 11.67 12.09 14.99
C ILE A 139 11.57 11.38 16.35
N TRP A 140 12.61 11.50 17.17
CA TRP A 140 12.69 10.88 18.49
C TRP A 140 13.01 11.93 19.56
N ARG A 141 11.98 12.37 20.29
CA ARG A 141 12.09 13.36 21.36
C ARG A 141 11.82 12.71 22.72
N GLN A 142 12.76 12.88 23.64
CA GLN A 142 12.55 12.58 25.05
C GLN A 142 12.02 13.84 25.75
N VAL A 143 10.96 13.68 26.55
CA VAL A 143 10.46 14.73 27.46
C VAL A 143 10.84 14.29 28.86
N GLY A 144 11.52 15.16 29.59
CA GLY A 144 11.80 15.02 31.02
C GLY A 144 10.90 15.94 31.83
#